data_AF-A0A6J1WMI5-F1
#
_entry.id   AF-A0A6J1WMI5-F1
#
_cell.length_a   1.000
_cell.length_b   1.000
_cell.length_c   1.000
_cell.angle_alpha   90.00
_cell.angle_beta   90.00
_cell.angle_gamma   90.00
#
_symmetry.space_group_name_H-M   'P 1'
#
loop_
_entity.id
_entity.type
_entity.pdbx_description
1 polymer ?
#
loop_
_entity_poly.entity_id
_entity_poly.type
_entity_poly.pdbx_seq_one_letter_code
_entity_poly.pdbx_strand_id
1 'polypeptide(L)'
;LDVLIGDTYPEIVAHETRIMMRLTSIVLDNLCTLADVIDKCAELDCLIAISKVCKELNFVRPTLTEEKVISIKQGRHPLHILNCENFVPNDTESSQEAGYVKILTGPNSSGKSVYMKQI
;
A
#
# COMPACT_ATOMS: atom_id res chain seq x y z
N LEU A 1 -2.45 -59.36 18.99
CA LEU A 1 -1.44 -58.45 18.41
C LEU A 1 -1.36 -57.18 19.25
N ASP A 2 -2.52 -56.58 19.58
CA ASP A 2 -2.69 -55.40 20.47
C ASP A 2 -2.17 -55.55 21.92
N VAL A 3 -1.92 -56.79 22.37
CA VAL A 3 -1.36 -57.07 23.72
C VAL A 3 0.17 -57.22 23.68
N LEU A 4 0.75 -57.50 22.50
CA LEU A 4 2.20 -57.76 22.35
C LEU A 4 2.93 -56.57 21.72
N ILE A 5 2.24 -55.87 20.83
CA ILE A 5 2.58 -54.54 20.35
C ILE A 5 1.58 -53.67 21.09
N GLY A 6 2.00 -53.04 22.20
CA GLY A 6 1.16 -52.06 22.89
C GLY A 6 0.67 -51.00 21.89
N ASP A 7 -0.29 -50.18 22.31
CA ASP A 7 -0.94 -49.19 21.45
C ASP A 7 0.07 -48.13 20.94
N THR A 8 0.85 -48.49 19.93
CA THR A 8 1.98 -47.73 19.35
C THR A 8 1.50 -46.45 18.67
N TYR A 9 0.25 -46.46 18.21
CA TYR A 9 -0.38 -45.29 17.63
C TYR A 9 -0.55 -44.17 18.67
N PRO A 10 -1.13 -44.42 19.87
CA PRO A 10 -1.09 -43.47 20.98
C PRO A 10 0.32 -42.94 21.33
N GLU A 11 1.35 -43.78 21.31
CA GLU A 11 2.72 -43.34 21.56
C GLU A 11 3.21 -42.37 20.47
N ILE A 12 3.02 -42.71 19.19
CA ILE A 12 3.38 -41.84 18.05
C ILE A 12 2.69 -40.48 18.18
N VAL A 13 1.38 -40.47 18.43
CA VAL A 13 0.59 -39.23 18.59
C VAL A 13 1.08 -38.41 19.78
N ALA A 14 1.43 -39.05 20.90
CA ALA A 14 2.00 -38.37 22.06
C ALA A 14 3.37 -37.75 21.75
N HIS A 15 4.20 -38.44 20.95
CA HIS A 15 5.48 -37.92 20.48
C HIS A 15 5.31 -36.72 19.55
N GLU A 16 4.40 -36.79 18.58
CA GLU A 16 4.08 -35.68 17.67
C GLU A 16 3.57 -34.46 18.43
N THR A 17 2.63 -34.66 19.36
CA THR A 17 2.07 -33.57 20.19
C THR A 17 3.18 -32.88 20.97
N ARG A 18 4.11 -33.64 21.56
CA ARG A 18 5.24 -33.07 22.31
C ARG A 18 6.16 -32.24 21.44
N ILE A 19 6.46 -32.71 20.22
CA ILE A 19 7.27 -31.97 19.25
C ILE A 19 6.56 -30.68 18.84
N MET A 20 5.27 -30.74 18.52
CA MET A 20 4.46 -29.57 18.16
C MET A 20 4.41 -28.54 19.29
N MET A 21 4.15 -28.95 20.53
CA MET A 21 4.16 -28.05 21.68
C MET A 21 5.52 -27.37 21.87
N ARG A 22 6.62 -28.10 21.68
CA ARG A 22 7.97 -27.54 21.77
C ARG A 22 8.23 -26.52 20.66
N LEU A 23 7.86 -26.82 19.42
CA LEU A 23 8.01 -25.88 18.30
C LEU A 23 7.18 -24.61 18.52
N THR A 24 5.92 -24.76 18.97
CA THR A 24 5.07 -23.63 19.31
C THR A 24 5.67 -22.78 20.42
N SER A 25 6.23 -23.39 21.48
CA SER A 25 6.93 -22.65 22.53
C SER A 25 8.08 -21.82 21.98
N ILE A 26 8.93 -22.40 21.12
CA ILE A 26 10.06 -21.68 20.52
C ILE A 26 9.58 -20.49 19.67
N VAL A 27 8.48 -20.65 18.92
CA VAL A 27 7.90 -19.54 18.14
C VAL A 27 7.36 -18.46 19.07
N LEU A 28 6.64 -18.83 20.14
CA LEU A 28 6.10 -17.88 21.11
C LEU A 28 7.19 -17.11 21.86
N ASP A 29 8.29 -17.77 22.21
CA ASP A 29 9.45 -17.14 22.86
C ASP A 29 10.09 -16.05 21.98
N ASN A 30 9.93 -16.16 20.66
CA ASN A 30 10.47 -15.21 19.67
C ASN A 30 9.40 -14.34 19.01
N LEU A 31 8.17 -14.33 19.54
CA LEU A 31 7.02 -13.69 18.90
C LEU A 31 7.26 -12.19 18.61
N CYS A 32 7.83 -11.46 19.57
CA CYS A 32 8.10 -10.03 19.40
C CYS A 32 9.05 -9.77 18.23
N THR A 33 10.17 -10.51 18.15
CA THR A 33 11.13 -10.36 17.05
C THR A 33 10.51 -10.74 15.70
N LEU A 34 9.71 -11.79 15.65
CA LEU A 34 9.02 -12.19 14.41
C LEU A 34 8.01 -11.12 13.96
N ALA A 35 7.26 -10.54 14.90
CA ALA A 35 6.33 -9.46 14.60
C ALA A 35 7.06 -8.22 14.05
N ASP A 36 8.15 -7.80 14.69
CA ASP A 36 8.97 -6.67 14.24
C ASP A 36 9.51 -6.90 12.82
N VAL A 37 9.97 -8.12 12.52
CA VAL A 37 10.44 -8.48 11.17
C VAL A 37 9.30 -8.43 10.15
N ILE A 38 8.13 -8.94 10.49
CA ILE A 38 6.95 -8.90 9.61
C ILE A 38 6.55 -7.45 9.31
N ASP A 39 6.53 -6.58 10.33
CA ASP A 39 6.20 -5.16 10.16
C ASP A 39 7.20 -4.46 9.23
N LYS A 40 8.51 -4.75 9.39
CA LYS A 40 9.55 -4.19 8.53
C LYS A 40 9.47 -4.71 7.10
N CYS A 41 9.14 -5.99 6.92
CA CYS A 41 8.90 -6.56 5.60
C CYS A 41 7.68 -5.93 4.92
N ALA A 42 6.60 -5.69 5.66
CA ALA A 42 5.40 -5.03 5.15
C ALA A 42 5.65 -3.57 4.75
N GLU A 43 6.43 -2.84 5.55
CA GLU A 43 6.87 -1.47 5.23
C GLU A 43 7.69 -1.46 3.93
N LEU A 44 8.65 -2.38 3.82
CA LEU A 44 9.50 -2.51 2.63
C LEU A 44 8.68 -2.87 1.37
N ASP A 45 7.74 -3.81 1.48
CA ASP A 45 6.87 -4.20 0.37
C ASP A 45 6.04 -3.01 -0.13
N CYS A 46 5.45 -2.24 0.78
CA CYS A 46 4.74 -1.00 0.46
C CYS A 46 5.63 0.00 -0.29
N LEU A 47 6.85 0.23 0.19
CA LEU A 47 7.79 1.16 -0.43
C LEU A 47 8.22 0.71 -1.83
N ILE A 48 8.46 -0.59 -2.02
CA ILE A 48 8.79 -1.16 -3.33
C ILE A 48 7.61 -1.02 -4.29
N ALA A 49 6.39 -1.32 -3.83
CA ALA A 49 5.18 -1.18 -4.63
C ALA A 49 4.98 0.27 -5.09
N ILE A 50 5.13 1.25 -4.18
CA ILE A 50 5.08 2.68 -4.50
C ILE A 50 6.15 3.04 -5.53
N SER A 51 7.41 2.64 -5.29
CA SER A 51 8.52 2.94 -6.21
C SER A 51 8.29 2.39 -7.61
N LYS A 52 7.74 1.18 -7.73
CA LYS A 52 7.42 0.55 -9.00
C LYS A 52 6.38 1.35 -9.76
N VAL A 53 5.26 1.68 -9.10
CA VAL A 53 4.17 2.46 -9.69
C VAL A 53 4.66 3.86 -10.08
N CYS A 54 5.49 4.51 -9.27
CA CYS A 54 6.07 5.80 -9.60
C CYS A 54 6.92 5.77 -10.88
N LYS A 55 7.71 4.71 -11.07
CA LYS A 55 8.52 4.56 -12.27
C LYS A 55 7.68 4.23 -13.51
N GLU A 56 6.71 3.33 -13.38
CA GLU A 56 5.85 2.91 -14.50
C GLU A 56 4.94 4.04 -14.99
N LEU A 57 4.41 4.84 -14.06
CA LEU A 57 3.45 5.91 -14.37
C LEU A 57 4.07 7.31 -14.38
N ASN A 58 5.40 7.40 -14.30
CA ASN A 58 6.15 8.67 -14.26
C ASN A 58 5.67 9.64 -13.16
N PHE A 59 5.35 9.12 -11.98
CA PHE A 59 5.09 9.99 -10.83
C PHE A 59 6.39 10.66 -10.37
N VAL A 60 6.24 11.89 -9.89
CA VAL A 60 7.32 12.69 -9.33
C VAL A 60 7.12 12.83 -7.83
N ARG A 61 8.22 12.89 -7.08
CA ARG A 61 8.17 13.18 -5.64
C ARG A 61 7.72 14.63 -5.43
N PRO A 62 6.66 14.89 -4.65
CA PRO A 62 6.25 16.26 -4.36
C PRO A 62 7.24 16.95 -3.41
N THR A 63 7.33 18.26 -3.52
CA THR A 63 8.03 19.11 -2.55
C THR A 63 7.04 19.53 -1.47
N LEU A 64 7.36 19.23 -0.21
CA LEU A 64 6.55 19.64 0.93
C LEU A 64 6.99 21.03 1.42
N THR A 65 6.04 21.87 1.79
CA THR A 65 6.27 23.23 2.31
C THR A 65 5.22 23.54 3.39
N GLU A 66 5.57 24.43 4.32
CA GLU A 66 4.64 24.95 5.34
C GLU A 66 3.75 26.08 4.80
N GLU A 67 4.10 26.61 3.62
CA GLU A 67 3.30 27.61 2.92
C GLU A 67 1.94 27.03 2.50
N LYS A 68 0.91 27.88 2.49
CA LYS A 68 -0.42 27.51 2.01
C LYS A 68 -0.45 27.51 0.49
N VAL A 69 0.24 26.55 -0.12
CA VAL A 69 0.37 26.46 -1.58
C VAL A 69 0.13 25.06 -2.09
N ILE A 70 -0.63 24.95 -3.18
CA ILE A 70 -0.72 23.75 -4.01
C ILE A 70 -0.32 24.17 -5.42
N SER A 71 0.77 23.61 -5.92
CA SER A 71 1.25 23.84 -7.28
C SER A 71 1.51 22.50 -7.96
N ILE A 72 0.67 22.17 -8.92
CA ILE A 72 0.73 20.94 -9.71
C ILE A 72 0.94 21.36 -11.16
N LYS A 73 2.03 20.92 -11.78
CA LYS A 73 2.30 21.12 -13.19
C LYS A 73 2.07 19.83 -13.95
N GLN A 74 1.35 19.92 -15.06
CA GLN A 74 1.00 18.79 -15.91
C GLN A 74 0.39 17.62 -15.13
N GLY A 75 -0.43 17.92 -14.13
CA GLY A 75 -1.06 16.95 -13.25
C GLY A 75 -2.02 16.04 -13.99
N ARG A 76 -2.12 14.78 -13.53
CA ARG A 76 -2.99 13.77 -14.15
C ARG A 76 -3.75 13.01 -13.07
N HIS A 77 -4.99 12.64 -13.36
CA HIS A 77 -5.79 11.84 -12.44
C HIS A 77 -5.24 10.39 -12.37
N PRO A 78 -4.76 9.90 -11.20
CA PRO A 78 -4.02 8.64 -11.09
C PRO A 78 -4.71 7.38 -11.64
N LEU A 79 -6.04 7.30 -11.52
CA LEU A 79 -6.80 6.15 -12.06
C LEU A 79 -7.18 6.29 -13.54
N HIS A 80 -7.27 7.51 -14.07
CA HIS A 80 -7.69 7.72 -15.46
C HIS A 80 -6.54 7.48 -16.44
N ILE A 81 -5.29 7.72 -16.03
CA ILE A 81 -4.10 7.42 -16.85
C ILE A 81 -3.95 5.93 -17.16
N LEU A 82 -4.61 5.05 -16.39
CA LEU A 82 -4.62 3.60 -16.64
C LEU A 82 -5.62 3.18 -17.72
N ASN A 83 -6.66 3.98 -17.96
CA ASN A 83 -7.78 3.63 -18.83
C ASN A 83 -7.88 4.52 -20.08
N CYS A 84 -7.07 5.58 -20.15
CA CYS A 84 -7.10 6.56 -21.22
C CYS A 84 -5.68 6.76 -21.77
N GLU A 85 -5.45 6.23 -22.98
CA GLU A 85 -4.16 6.37 -23.67
C GLU A 85 -3.74 7.83 -23.86
N ASN A 86 -4.71 8.72 -24.07
CA ASN A 86 -4.50 10.14 -24.37
C ASN A 86 -5.09 11.06 -23.29
N PHE A 87 -4.73 10.84 -22.02
CA PHE A 87 -5.14 11.74 -20.94
C PHE A 87 -4.45 13.11 -21.09
N VAL A 88 -5.23 14.19 -21.17
CA VAL A 88 -4.71 15.56 -21.22
C VAL A 88 -4.37 16.05 -19.81
N PRO A 89 -3.09 16.30 -19.50
CA PRO A 89 -2.68 16.81 -18.18
C PRO A 89 -3.16 18.24 -17.94
N ASN A 90 -3.39 18.60 -16.67
CA ASN A 90 -3.84 19.93 -16.26
C ASN A 90 -2.97 20.51 -15.15
N ASP A 91 -2.68 21.80 -15.24
CA ASP A 91 -2.03 22.55 -14.17
C ASP A 91 -3.04 22.91 -13.06
N THR A 92 -2.55 23.03 -11.83
CA THR A 92 -3.31 23.52 -10.68
C THR A 92 -2.42 24.45 -9.87
N GLU A 93 -2.94 25.63 -9.53
CA GLU A 93 -2.26 26.59 -8.67
C GLU A 93 -3.25 27.19 -7.68
N SER A 94 -2.97 27.01 -6.39
CA SER A 94 -3.70 27.59 -5.27
C SER A 94 -2.67 28.20 -4.33
N SER A 95 -2.62 29.53 -4.28
CA SER A 95 -1.68 30.32 -3.48
C SER A 95 -2.35 31.64 -3.08
N GLN A 96 -1.63 32.49 -2.36
CA GLN A 96 -2.11 33.84 -2.04
C GLN A 96 -2.36 34.68 -3.31
N GLU A 97 -1.50 34.55 -4.33
CA GLU A 97 -1.58 35.28 -5.59
C GLU A 97 -2.64 34.69 -6.52
N ALA A 98 -2.75 33.36 -6.57
CA ALA A 98 -3.69 32.67 -7.45
C ALA A 98 -5.11 32.58 -6.85
N GLY A 99 -5.28 32.84 -5.56
CA GLY A 99 -6.52 32.70 -4.82
C GLY A 99 -6.86 31.24 -4.47
N TYR A 100 -7.44 31.05 -3.29
CA TYR A 100 -7.72 29.73 -2.71
C TYR A 100 -9.03 29.09 -3.18
N VAL A 101 -9.97 29.89 -3.71
CA VAL A 101 -11.28 29.42 -4.17
C VAL A 101 -11.32 29.48 -5.69
N LYS A 102 -11.64 28.36 -6.33
CA LYS A 102 -11.72 28.23 -7.78
C LYS A 102 -13.16 27.95 -8.21
N ILE A 103 -13.66 28.72 -9.17
CA ILE A 103 -14.96 28.47 -9.80
C ILE A 103 -14.69 27.80 -11.15
N LEU A 104 -14.99 26.51 -11.25
CA LEU A 104 -14.88 25.76 -12.50
C LEU A 104 -16.20 25.80 -13.27
N THR A 105 -16.20 26.40 -14.46
CA THR A 105 -17.33 26.42 -15.38
C THR A 105 -16.98 25.71 -16.69
N GLY A 106 -18.00 25.27 -17.43
CA GLY A 106 -17.83 24.64 -18.74
C GLY A 106 -18.91 23.61 -19.07
N PRO A 107 -18.99 23.15 -20.33
CA PRO A 107 -19.99 22.20 -20.80
C PRO A 107 -19.95 20.85 -20.07
N ASN A 108 -21.04 20.09 -20.09
CA ASN A 108 -20.99 18.71 -19.60
C ASN A 108 -19.98 17.88 -20.38
N SER A 109 -19.40 16.88 -19.71
CA SER A 109 -18.35 16.01 -20.27
C SER A 109 -17.01 16.70 -20.60
N SER A 110 -16.80 17.97 -20.22
CA SER A 110 -15.54 18.69 -20.40
C SER A 110 -14.45 18.34 -19.38
N GLY A 111 -14.61 17.27 -18.60
CA GLY A 111 -13.63 16.83 -17.61
C GLY A 111 -13.60 17.57 -16.27
N LYS A 112 -14.52 18.52 -16.00
CA LYS A 112 -14.55 19.28 -14.73
C LYS A 112 -14.50 18.40 -13.48
N SER A 113 -15.31 17.35 -13.42
CA SER A 113 -15.33 16.41 -12.28
C SER A 113 -14.07 15.55 -12.19
N VAL A 114 -13.42 15.27 -13.32
CA VAL A 114 -12.14 14.55 -13.35
C VAL A 114 -11.03 15.45 -12.83
N TYR A 115 -11.00 16.72 -13.23
CA TYR A 115 -10.06 17.72 -12.71
C TYR A 115 -10.22 17.92 -11.19
N MET A 116 -11.45 18.06 -10.69
CA MET A 116 -11.69 18.23 -9.25
C MET A 116 -11.25 17.03 -8.42
N LYS A 117 -11.37 15.81 -8.95
CA LYS A 117 -10.92 14.58 -8.27
C LYS A 117 -9.42 14.31 -8.41
N GLN A 118 -8.76 15.00 -9.34
CA GLN A 118 -7.31 14.89 -9.54
C GLN A 118 -6.53 15.61 -8.43
N ILE A 119 -7.03 16.78 -8.02
CA ILE A 119 -6.45 17.63 -6.97
C ILE A 119 -6.77 17.01 -5.61
#